data_AF-A0A7K2NX29-F1
#
_entry.id   AF-A0A7K2NX29-F1
#
_cell.length_a   1.000
_cell.length_b   1.000
_cell.length_c   1.000
_cell.angle_alpha   90.00
_cell.angle_beta   90.00
_cell.angle_gamma   90.00
#
_symmetry.space_group_name_H-M   'P 1'
#
loop_
_entity.id
_entity.type
_entity.pdbx_description
1 polymer ?
#
loop_
_entity_poly.entity_id
_entity_poly.type
_entity_poly.pdbx_seq_one_letter_code
_entity_poly.pdbx_strand_id
1 'polypeptide(L)'
;DTLAAVTALLASLGADFTGTTGGDPAWIVTGELPARRVREAELRLPGLTRGEAVWSSRPCEDRPLKPGNSGPGKGVGGHSGE
;
A
#
# COMPACT_ATOMS: atom_id res chain seq x y z
N ASP A 1 -6.93 -9.06 -15.42
CA ASP A 1 -7.39 -8.61 -14.10
C ASP A 1 -6.24 -8.73 -13.09
N THR A 2 -5.30 -7.80 -13.16
CA THR A 2 -4.04 -7.84 -12.36
C THR A 2 -3.88 -6.58 -11.54
N LEU A 3 -4.43 -5.46 -12.03
CA LEU A 3 -4.40 -4.16 -11.39
C LEU A 3 -4.98 -4.22 -9.96
N ALA A 4 -6.16 -4.83 -9.78
CA ALA A 4 -6.81 -4.94 -8.47
C ALA A 4 -5.94 -5.67 -7.44
N ALA A 5 -5.28 -6.76 -7.84
CA ALA A 5 -4.37 -7.51 -6.98
C ALA A 5 -3.11 -6.69 -6.62
N VAL A 6 -2.55 -5.97 -7.60
CA VAL A 6 -1.39 -5.09 -7.41
C VAL A 6 -1.72 -3.94 -6.46
N THR A 7 -2.84 -3.24 -6.66
CA THR A 7 -3.25 -2.13 -5.79
C THR A 7 -3.60 -2.62 -4.38
N ALA A 8 -4.21 -3.79 -4.24
CA ALA A 8 -4.47 -4.38 -2.93
C ALA A 8 -3.18 -4.73 -2.18
N LEU A 9 -2.19 -5.32 -2.87
CA LEU A 9 -0.87 -5.58 -2.28
C LEU A 9 -0.22 -4.27 -1.83
N LEU A 10 -0.14 -3.26 -2.69
CA LEU A 10 0.50 -1.99 -2.38
C LEU A 10 -0.20 -1.26 -1.22
N ALA A 11 -1.53 -1.26 -1.20
CA ALA A 11 -2.31 -0.72 -0.08
C ALA A 11 -1.99 -1.43 1.25
N SER A 12 -1.86 -2.76 1.24
CA SER A 12 -1.50 -3.54 2.44
C SER A 12 -0.09 -3.21 2.97
N LEU A 13 0.80 -2.75 2.09
CA LEU A 13 2.14 -2.27 2.45
C LEU A 13 2.15 -0.81 2.91
N GLY A 14 1.00 -0.15 2.91
CA GLY A 14 0.83 1.25 3.31
C GLY A 14 1.12 2.24 2.19
N ALA A 15 0.94 1.86 0.93
CA ALA A 15 1.06 2.78 -0.19
C ALA A 15 -0.04 3.86 -0.14
N ASP A 16 0.33 5.08 -0.48
CA ASP A 16 -0.58 6.19 -0.75
C ASP A 16 -0.58 6.45 -2.26
N PHE A 17 -1.72 6.26 -2.92
CA PHE A 17 -1.81 6.36 -4.38
C PHE A 17 -2.04 7.79 -4.81
N THR A 18 -1.13 8.32 -5.62
CA THR A 18 -1.23 9.66 -6.18
C THR A 18 -1.88 9.66 -7.56
N GLY A 19 -1.89 8.51 -8.24
CA GLY A 19 -2.48 8.39 -9.56
C GLY A 19 -2.56 6.95 -10.06
N THR A 20 -3.50 6.72 -10.95
CA THR A 20 -3.59 5.50 -11.75
C THR A 20 -3.99 5.93 -13.15
N THR A 21 -3.08 5.74 -14.10
CA THR A 21 -3.24 6.17 -15.48
C THR A 21 -3.00 4.99 -16.40
N GLY A 22 -3.67 4.95 -17.54
CA GLY A 22 -3.50 3.91 -18.55
C GLY A 22 -4.77 3.12 -18.80
N GLY A 23 -4.58 1.87 -19.22
CA GLY A 23 -5.59 1.01 -19.84
C GLY A 23 -4.94 0.18 -20.95
N ASP A 24 -5.73 -0.58 -21.71
CA ASP A 24 -5.20 -1.53 -22.70
C ASP A 24 -4.13 -0.89 -23.62
N PRO A 25 -2.87 -1.38 -23.62
CA PRO A 25 -2.42 -2.69 -23.10
C PRO A 25 -1.84 -2.68 -21.67
N ALA A 26 -1.63 -1.53 -21.00
CA ALA A 26 -0.95 -1.46 -19.70
C ALA A 26 -1.45 -0.35 -18.77
N TRP A 27 -1.38 -0.64 -17.47
CA TRP A 27 -1.68 0.31 -16.40
C TRP A 27 -0.41 0.82 -15.73
N ILE A 28 -0.39 2.11 -15.41
CA ILE A 28 0.64 2.80 -14.63
C ILE A 28 0.02 3.22 -13.30
N VAL A 29 0.60 2.74 -12.20
CA VAL A 29 0.21 3.12 -10.84
C VAL A 29 1.32 3.96 -10.24
N THR A 30 0.98 5.15 -9.75
CA THR A 30 1.91 6.07 -9.08
C THR A 30 1.48 6.31 -7.66
N GLY A 31 2.45 6.40 -6.75
CA GLY A 31 2.18 6.63 -5.34
C GLY A 31 3.45 6.70 -4.51
N GLU A 32 3.24 6.93 -3.22
CA GLU A 32 4.28 6.88 -2.20
C GLU A 32 4.20 5.56 -1.44
N LEU A 33 5.34 4.93 -1.16
CA LEU A 33 5.42 3.72 -0.35
C LEU A 33 6.47 3.93 0.74
N PRO A 34 6.23 3.50 2.00
CA PRO A 34 7.25 3.58 3.04
C PRO A 34 8.54 2.89 2.60
N ALA A 35 9.68 3.59 2.70
CA ALA A 35 10.97 3.09 2.19
C ALA A 35 11.31 1.66 2.69
N ARG A 36 10.99 1.36 3.96
CA ARG A 36 11.17 0.03 4.56
C ARG A 36 10.37 -1.11 3.92
N ARG A 37 9.30 -0.79 3.18
CA ARG A 37 8.40 -1.74 2.51
C ARG A 37 8.67 -1.86 1.00
N VAL A 38 9.51 -1.00 0.43
CA VAL A 38 9.88 -1.03 -1.01
C VAL A 38 10.43 -2.40 -1.39
N ARG A 39 11.33 -2.96 -0.57
CA ARG A 39 11.93 -4.28 -0.86
C ARG A 39 10.90 -5.40 -0.91
N GLU A 40 9.84 -5.33 -0.10
CA GLU A 40 8.77 -6.32 -0.09
C GLU A 40 7.90 -6.22 -1.35
N ALA A 41 7.60 -5.00 -1.81
CA ALA A 41 6.88 -4.78 -3.06
C ALA A 41 7.66 -5.33 -4.27
N GLU A 42 8.96 -5.03 -4.37
CA GLU A 42 9.83 -5.51 -5.46
C GLU A 42 9.88 -7.03 -5.59
N LEU A 43 9.84 -7.74 -4.46
CA LEU A 43 9.87 -9.20 -4.45
C LEU A 43 8.52 -9.83 -4.82
N ARG A 44 7.41 -9.17 -4.45
CA ARG A 44 6.06 -9.74 -4.59
C ARG A 44 5.36 -9.37 -5.89
N LEU A 45 5.66 -8.19 -6.44
CA LEU A 45 5.03 -7.69 -7.67
C LEU A 45 5.24 -8.62 -8.87
N PRO A 46 6.45 -9.13 -9.16
CA PRO A 46 6.66 -10.03 -10.28
C PRO A 46 5.77 -11.28 -10.21
N GLY A 47 5.50 -11.80 -9.01
CA GLY A 47 4.60 -12.95 -8.80
C GLY A 47 3.14 -12.64 -9.14
N LEU A 48 2.67 -11.41 -8.93
CA LEU A 48 1.31 -11.00 -9.27
C LEU A 48 1.15 -10.63 -10.74
N THR A 49 2.22 -10.13 -11.37
CA THR A 49 2.18 -9.64 -12.75
C THR A 49 2.77 -10.63 -13.75
N ARG A 50 2.99 -11.88 -13.35
CA ARG A 50 3.63 -12.93 -14.17
C ARG A 50 5.01 -12.52 -14.72
N GLY A 51 5.69 -11.59 -14.03
CA GLY A 51 6.97 -11.02 -14.46
C GLY A 51 6.89 -9.93 -15.53
N GLU A 52 5.69 -9.53 -15.98
CA GLU A 52 5.53 -8.54 -17.07
C GLU A 52 5.57 -7.08 -16.60
N ALA A 53 5.37 -6.82 -15.29
CA ALA A 53 5.34 -5.46 -14.79
C ALA A 53 6.74 -4.88 -14.62
N VAL A 54 6.85 -3.61 -15.00
CA VAL A 54 8.02 -2.78 -14.74
C VAL A 54 7.81 -2.03 -13.43
N TRP A 55 8.78 -2.13 -12.52
CA TRP A 55 8.78 -1.40 -11.25
C TRP A 55 9.92 -0.39 -11.22
N SER A 56 9.65 0.79 -10.68
CA SER A 56 10.67 1.77 -10.34
C SER A 56 10.27 2.53 -9.07
N SER A 57 11.24 2.84 -8.21
CA SER A 57 11.04 3.66 -7.04
C SER A 57 12.15 4.71 -6.94
N ARG A 58 11.87 5.83 -6.28
CA ARG A 58 12.84 6.88 -5.98
C ARG A 58 12.64 7.32 -4.52
N PRO A 59 13.69 7.70 -3.79
CA PRO A 59 13.54 8.30 -2.47
C PRO A 59 12.64 9.54 -2.53
N CYS A 60 11.73 9.66 -1.57
CA CYS A 60 10.87 10.83 -1.34
C CYS A 60 11.16 11.40 0.05
N GLU A 61 10.44 12.46 0.45
CA GLU A 61 10.57 13.06 1.77
C GLU A 61 10.33 12.03 2.89
N ASP A 62 11.16 12.11 3.93
CA ASP A 62 10.95 11.34 5.15
C ASP A 62 9.70 11.84 5.88
N ARG A 63 8.79 10.91 6.18
CA ARG A 63 7.58 11.20 6.95
C ARG A 63 7.67 10.54 8.33
N PRO A 64 7.23 11.21 9.41
CA PRO A 64 7.11 10.58 10.72
C PRO A 64 6.30 9.30 10.61
N LEU A 65 6.81 8.24 11.24
CA LEU A 65 6.07 6.99 11.33
C LEU A 65 4.79 7.26 12.11
N LYS A 66 3.64 7.10 11.44
CA LYS A 66 2.37 6.99 12.17
C LYS A 66 2.50 5.78 13.08
N PRO A 67 2.29 5.92 14.40
CA PRO A 67 2.21 4.75 15.27
C PRO A 67 1.16 3.83 14.65
N GLY A 68 1.55 2.58 14.40
CA GLY A 68 0.64 1.59 13.84
C GLY A 68 -0.62 1.60 14.68
N ASN A 69 -1.78 1.49 14.04
CA ASN A 69 -3.10 1.52 14.68
C ASN A 69 -3.36 0.30 15.60
N SER A 70 -2.34 -0.17 16.31
CA SER A 70 -2.44 -0.94 17.55
C SER A 70 -2.81 0.01 18.70
N GLY A 71 -3.89 0.76 18.54
CA GLY A 71 -4.55 1.37 19.69
C GLY A 71 -5.29 0.25 20.43
N PRO A 72 -5.20 0.13 21.77
CA PRO A 72 -6.05 -0.79 22.49
C PRO A 72 -7.49 -0.42 22.15
N GLY A 73 -8.29 -1.41 21.72
CA GLY A 73 -9.71 -1.23 21.50
C GLY A 73 -10.27 -0.50 22.71
N LYS A 74 -10.77 0.72 22.50
CA LYS A 74 -11.45 1.49 23.53
C LYS A 74 -12.64 0.64 23.93
N GLY A 75 -12.49 -0.10 25.03
CA GLY A 75 -13.60 -0.80 25.66
C GLY A 75 -14.71 0.21 25.85
N VAL A 76 -15.86 -0.09 25.26
CA VAL A 76 -17.12 0.55 25.61
C VAL A 76 -17.27 0.35 27.11
N GLY A 77 -17.02 1.42 27.88
CA GLY A 77 -17.33 1.48 29.29
C GLY A 77 -18.83 1.36 29.43
N GLY A 78 -19.27 0.38 30.22
CA GLY A 78 -20.69 0.13 30.49
C GLY A 78 -21.38 1.37 31.01
N HIS A 79 -22.59 1.62 30.50
CA HIS A 79 -23.53 2.48 31.16
C HIS A 79 -24.24 1.62 32.23
N SER A 80 -23.93 1.90 33.49
CA SER A 80 -24.75 1.54 34.65
C SER A 80 -25.18 2.84 35.31
N GLY A 81 -26.44 2.90 35.71
CA GLY A 81 -27.12 4.08 36.26
C GLY A 81 -28.20 4.53 35.29
N GLU A 82 -29.49 4.43 35.58
CA GLU A 82 -30.21 4.24 36.85
C GLU A 82 -31.60 3.65 36.58
#